data_AF-A0A7V0JSH7-F1
#
_entry.id   AF-A0A7V0JSH7-F1
#
_cell.length_a   1.000
_cell.length_b   1.000
_cell.length_c   1.000
_cell.angle_alpha   90.00
_cell.angle_beta   90.00
_cell.angle_gamma   90.00
#
_symmetry.space_group_name_H-M   'P 1'
#
loop_
_entity.id
_entity.type
_entity.pdbx_description
1 polymer ?
#
loop_
_entity_poly.entity_id
_entity_poly.type
_entity_poly.pdbx_seq_one_letter_code
_entity_poly.pdbx_strand_id
1 'polypeptide(L)'
;MRFQDEVWRHVPAGAFPLHIGYILKAQGRWNVQSEFGCIYTALTRKGAEAEWLKYLSLAGSSPSHSAPRDLVTLVVDVQPVLDLTRRNALASPSASFLTGNALADLRHCQKLAEHARALGFQALLVPSAALKGEKNLIIYIDGIAGNLDLQVGKTRIPLNYKT
;
A
#
# COMPACT_ATOMS: atom_id res chain seq x y z
N MET A 1 -8.24 13.81 6.40
CA MET A 1 -8.23 14.63 5.17
C MET A 1 -8.89 13.87 4.03
N ARG A 2 -9.20 14.51 2.90
CA ARG A 2 -9.56 13.83 1.64
C ARG A 2 -8.30 13.65 0.79
N PHE A 3 -8.17 12.53 0.10
CA PHE A 3 -7.13 12.29 -0.90
C PHE A 3 -7.83 12.04 -2.24
N GLN A 4 -7.42 12.76 -3.28
CA GLN A 4 -7.96 12.61 -4.63
C GLN A 4 -6.81 12.73 -5.64
N ASP A 5 -6.31 11.60 -6.13
CA ASP A 5 -5.20 11.56 -7.08
C ASP A 5 -5.06 10.18 -7.74
N GLU A 6 -4.18 10.08 -8.73
CA GLU A 6 -3.73 8.82 -9.30
C GLU A 6 -2.60 8.20 -8.44
N VAL A 7 -2.66 6.88 -8.23
CA VAL A 7 -1.66 6.11 -7.48
C VAL A 7 -1.22 4.87 -8.27
N TRP A 8 -0.09 4.30 -7.89
CA TRP A 8 0.56 3.19 -8.56
C TRP A 8 0.45 1.90 -7.76
N ARG A 9 0.17 0.79 -8.43
CA ARG A 9 0.08 -0.55 -7.83
C ARG A 9 0.77 -1.57 -8.71
N HIS A 10 1.31 -2.60 -8.07
CA HIS A 10 1.85 -3.76 -8.74
C HIS A 10 0.85 -4.93 -8.70
N VAL A 11 0.70 -5.64 -9.83
CA VAL A 11 -0.22 -6.78 -9.97
C VAL A 11 0.40 -7.90 -10.80
N PRO A 12 -0.06 -9.17 -10.69
CA PRO A 12 0.25 -10.19 -11.68
C PRO A 12 -0.12 -9.72 -13.10
N ALA A 13 0.63 -10.15 -14.11
CA ALA A 13 0.35 -9.72 -15.49
C ALA A 13 -1.10 -10.04 -15.91
N GLY A 14 -1.76 -9.08 -16.55
CA GLY A 14 -3.16 -9.21 -17.00
C GLY A 14 -4.20 -9.23 -15.87
N ALA A 15 -3.80 -9.24 -14.60
CA ALA A 15 -4.76 -9.24 -13.50
C ALA A 15 -5.56 -7.94 -13.43
N PHE A 16 -6.82 -8.05 -12.99
CA PHE A 16 -7.67 -6.91 -12.73
C PHE A 16 -7.06 -6.07 -11.58
N PRO A 17 -6.79 -4.75 -11.77
CA PRO A 17 -6.07 -3.93 -10.79
C PRO A 17 -6.72 -3.83 -9.40
N LEU A 18 -8.03 -4.00 -9.33
CA LEU A 18 -8.81 -3.94 -8.09
C LEU A 18 -9.15 -5.31 -7.51
N HIS A 19 -8.54 -6.39 -8.02
CA HIS A 19 -8.75 -7.72 -7.47
C HIS A 19 -8.31 -7.80 -5.99
N ILE A 20 -9.22 -8.30 -5.14
CA ILE A 20 -9.04 -8.41 -3.68
C ILE A 20 -8.95 -9.86 -3.16
N GLY A 21 -9.09 -10.89 -4.01
CA GLY A 21 -9.27 -12.28 -3.56
C GLY A 21 -8.17 -12.87 -2.65
N TYR A 22 -6.97 -12.27 -2.63
CA TYR A 22 -5.86 -12.69 -1.76
C TYR A 22 -5.56 -11.73 -0.61
N ILE A 23 -6.26 -10.59 -0.55
CA ILE A 23 -5.87 -9.46 0.30
C ILE A 23 -6.07 -9.76 1.79
N LEU A 24 -7.09 -10.56 2.14
CA LEU A 24 -7.35 -11.01 3.51
C LEU A 24 -6.39 -12.13 3.97
N LYS A 25 -5.78 -12.84 3.02
CA LYS A 25 -4.78 -13.89 3.32
C LYS A 25 -3.38 -13.33 3.51
N ALA A 26 -3.13 -12.10 3.05
CA ALA A 26 -1.83 -11.46 3.12
C ALA A 26 -1.57 -10.88 4.52
N GLN A 27 -0.32 -10.97 5.01
CA GLN A 27 0.15 -10.22 6.16
C GLN A 27 1.16 -9.17 5.70
N GLY A 28 0.76 -7.91 5.73
CA GLY A 28 1.61 -6.77 5.38
C GLY A 28 1.91 -5.87 6.58
N ARG A 29 2.59 -4.77 6.31
CA ARG A 29 2.93 -3.75 7.33
C ARG A 29 1.71 -3.05 7.92
N TRP A 30 0.66 -2.89 7.12
CA TRP A 30 -0.50 -2.05 7.42
C TRP A 30 -1.83 -2.84 7.41
N ASN A 31 -1.76 -4.16 7.53
CA ASN A 31 -2.93 -5.01 7.64
C ASN A 31 -2.65 -6.24 8.51
N VAL A 32 -3.71 -6.81 9.08
CA VAL A 32 -3.64 -8.02 9.91
C VAL A 32 -4.30 -9.18 9.16
N GLN A 33 -3.56 -10.27 9.01
CA GLN A 33 -4.02 -11.46 8.29
C GLN A 33 -5.32 -11.98 8.92
N SER A 34 -6.28 -12.36 8.08
CA SER A 34 -7.59 -12.88 8.47
C SER A 34 -8.50 -11.92 9.24
N GLU A 35 -8.07 -10.68 9.52
CA GLU A 35 -8.90 -9.67 10.19
C GLU A 35 -9.36 -8.58 9.22
N PHE A 36 -8.43 -7.97 8.47
CA PHE A 36 -8.76 -6.94 7.48
C PHE A 36 -7.69 -6.83 6.39
N GLY A 37 -8.11 -6.33 5.23
CA GLY A 37 -7.28 -6.22 4.03
C GLY A 37 -7.09 -4.78 3.57
N CYS A 38 -5.97 -4.54 2.89
CA CYS A 38 -5.67 -3.22 2.35
C CYS A 38 -5.14 -3.33 0.92
N ILE A 39 -5.59 -2.41 0.05
CA ILE A 39 -4.93 -2.18 -1.24
C ILE A 39 -3.69 -1.31 -0.97
N TYR A 40 -2.52 -1.87 -1.25
CA TYR A 40 -1.24 -1.17 -1.16
C TYR A 40 -0.96 -0.44 -2.48
N THR A 41 -0.73 0.86 -2.38
CA THR A 41 -0.36 1.70 -3.52
C THR A 41 0.79 2.63 -3.14
N ALA A 42 1.55 3.07 -4.14
CA ALA A 42 2.54 4.12 -3.99
C ALA A 42 2.08 5.38 -4.73
N LEU A 43 2.46 6.56 -4.25
CA LEU A 43 2.13 7.82 -4.92
C LEU A 43 2.91 8.02 -6.22
N THR A 44 3.98 7.28 -6.43
CA THR A 44 4.81 7.37 -7.63
C THR A 44 5.12 5.99 -8.19
N ARG A 45 5.40 5.94 -9.50
CA ARG A 45 5.88 4.75 -10.19
C ARG A 45 7.12 4.15 -9.53
N LYS A 46 8.14 4.97 -9.28
CA LYS A 46 9.41 4.51 -8.66
C LYS A 46 9.19 3.98 -7.24
N GLY A 47 8.24 4.55 -6.48
CA GLY A 47 7.86 4.04 -5.16
C GLY A 47 7.25 2.63 -5.25
N ALA A 48 6.35 2.41 -6.20
CA ALA A 48 5.74 1.10 -6.41
C ALA A 48 6.74 0.05 -6.89
N GLU A 49 7.67 0.42 -7.78
CA GLU A 49 8.78 -0.45 -8.20
C GLU A 49 9.68 -0.80 -7.01
N ALA A 50 10.03 0.17 -6.16
CA ALA A 50 10.84 -0.06 -4.97
C ALA A 50 10.17 -1.00 -3.95
N GLU A 51 8.87 -0.86 -3.70
CA GLU A 51 8.12 -1.76 -2.81
C GLU A 51 8.13 -3.20 -3.34
N TRP A 52 7.99 -3.38 -4.65
CA TRP A 52 8.07 -4.70 -5.26
C TRP A 52 9.47 -5.32 -5.11
N LEU A 53 10.53 -4.56 -5.40
CA LEU A 53 11.92 -5.03 -5.21
C LEU A 53 12.23 -5.36 -3.75
N LYS A 54 11.75 -4.53 -2.80
CA LYS A 54 11.87 -4.81 -1.37
C LYS A 54 11.17 -6.13 -1.00
N TYR A 55 9.94 -6.34 -1.48
CA TYR A 55 9.22 -7.59 -1.24
C TYR A 55 9.99 -8.81 -1.73
N LEU A 56 10.57 -8.74 -2.94
CA LEU A 56 11.37 -9.83 -3.50
C LEU A 56 12.62 -10.10 -2.67
N SER A 57 13.33 -9.04 -2.27
CA SER A 57 14.52 -9.17 -1.41
C SER A 57 14.20 -9.85 -0.08
N LEU A 58 13.07 -9.49 0.57
CA LEU A 58 12.64 -10.12 1.82
C LEU A 58 12.19 -11.59 1.62
N ALA A 59 11.65 -11.91 0.45
CA ALA A 59 11.25 -13.28 0.10
C ALA A 59 12.41 -14.15 -0.41
N GLY A 60 13.64 -13.62 -0.51
CA GLY A 60 14.77 -14.33 -1.13
C GLY A 60 14.52 -14.66 -2.61
N SER A 61 13.69 -13.86 -3.28
CA SER A 61 13.25 -14.09 -4.66
C SER A 61 13.83 -13.05 -5.61
N SER A 62 13.83 -13.35 -6.90
CA SER A 62 14.29 -12.44 -7.96
C SER A 62 13.11 -11.96 -8.82
N PRO A 63 13.28 -10.85 -9.56
CA PRO A 63 12.30 -10.40 -10.54
C PRO A 63 11.84 -11.50 -11.50
N SER A 64 12.76 -12.35 -11.97
CA SER A 64 12.48 -13.46 -12.88
C SER A 64 11.55 -14.53 -12.25
N HIS A 65 11.71 -14.84 -10.96
CA HIS A 65 10.84 -15.80 -10.27
C HIS A 65 9.45 -15.23 -9.95
N SER A 66 9.32 -13.90 -9.85
CA SER A 66 8.03 -13.25 -9.63
C SER A 66 7.34 -12.81 -10.93
N ALA A 67 7.97 -12.98 -12.09
CA ALA A 67 7.43 -12.62 -13.39
C ALA A 67 6.32 -13.60 -13.86
N PRO A 68 5.43 -13.18 -14.78
CA PRO A 68 5.27 -11.83 -15.32
C PRO A 68 4.42 -10.93 -14.41
N ARG A 69 4.69 -9.62 -14.45
CA ARG A 69 4.01 -8.62 -13.61
C ARG A 69 3.68 -7.36 -14.38
N ASP A 70 2.71 -6.60 -13.91
CA ASP A 70 2.39 -5.28 -14.42
C ASP A 70 2.42 -4.24 -13.31
N LEU A 71 2.86 -3.04 -13.67
CA LEU A 71 2.65 -1.83 -12.91
C LEU A 71 1.43 -1.09 -13.49
N VAL A 72 0.45 -0.78 -12.66
CA VAL A 72 -0.81 -0.16 -13.08
C VAL A 72 -1.11 1.09 -12.27
N THR A 73 -1.91 1.99 -12.82
CA THR A 73 -2.45 3.11 -12.05
C THR A 73 -3.88 2.87 -11.59
N LEU A 74 -4.26 3.50 -10.48
CA LEU A 74 -5.62 3.59 -9.97
C LEU A 74 -5.96 5.06 -9.77
N VAL A 75 -7.19 5.47 -10.08
CA VAL A 75 -7.72 6.79 -9.70
C VAL A 75 -8.47 6.64 -8.39
N VAL A 76 -8.08 7.42 -7.39
CA VAL A 76 -8.59 7.29 -6.01
C VAL A 76 -9.23 8.59 -5.58
N ASP A 77 -10.39 8.47 -4.94
CA ASP A 77 -11.00 9.51 -4.13
C ASP A 77 -11.44 8.91 -2.80
N VAL A 78 -10.80 9.27 -1.69
CA VAL A 78 -11.01 8.61 -0.40
C VAL A 78 -10.96 9.58 0.78
N GLN A 79 -11.84 9.36 1.76
CA GLN A 79 -11.88 10.11 3.02
C GLN A 79 -12.57 9.36 4.17
N PRO A 80 -12.17 9.55 5.45
CA PRO A 80 -11.01 10.32 5.87
C PRO A 80 -9.72 9.48 5.73
N VAL A 81 -8.66 10.16 5.30
CA VAL A 81 -7.29 9.64 5.30
C VAL A 81 -6.53 10.15 6.52
N LEU A 82 -5.85 9.24 7.22
CA LEU A 82 -4.88 9.57 8.26
C LEU A 82 -3.51 9.80 7.62
N ASP A 83 -2.98 11.02 7.71
CA ASP A 83 -1.68 11.37 7.15
C ASP A 83 -0.56 11.21 8.17
N LEU A 84 0.11 10.05 8.15
CA LEU A 84 1.25 9.73 9.01
C LEU A 84 2.57 10.32 8.49
N THR A 85 2.54 11.15 7.43
CA THR A 85 3.72 11.83 6.89
C THR A 85 3.94 13.22 7.46
N ARG A 86 3.02 13.71 8.30
CA ARG A 86 3.06 15.05 8.94
C ARG A 86 3.43 14.98 10.42
N ARG A 87 4.02 16.07 10.94
CA ARG A 87 4.48 16.25 12.34
C ARG A 87 3.45 16.06 13.45
N ASN A 88 2.15 16.10 13.12
CA ASN A 88 1.08 16.09 14.11
C ASN A 88 0.05 14.96 13.88
N ALA A 89 0.44 13.87 13.21
CA ALA A 89 -0.42 12.71 13.11
C ALA A 89 -0.49 11.96 14.45
N LEU A 90 -1.50 11.11 14.64
CA LEU A 90 -1.69 10.25 15.84
C LEU A 90 -0.45 9.41 16.22
N ALA A 91 0.56 9.33 15.35
CA ALA A 91 1.93 8.95 15.66
C ALA A 91 2.87 10.09 15.21
N SER A 92 3.77 10.56 16.09
CA SER A 92 4.82 11.51 15.70
C SER A 92 5.58 10.95 14.48
N PRO A 93 5.84 11.72 13.41
CA PRO A 93 6.60 11.24 12.24
C PRO A 93 8.10 11.06 12.54
N SER A 94 8.51 11.21 13.80
CA SER A 94 9.80 10.74 14.30
C SER A 94 9.80 9.25 14.67
N ALA A 95 8.67 8.56 14.52
CA ALA A 95 8.58 7.17 14.88
C ALA A 95 9.25 6.29 13.81
N SER A 96 10.52 5.96 14.04
CA SER A 96 11.37 5.13 13.18
C SER A 96 10.71 3.82 12.75
N PHE A 97 9.77 3.30 13.55
CA PHE A 97 9.02 2.08 13.25
C PHE A 97 8.22 2.16 11.94
N LEU A 98 7.81 3.36 11.50
CA LEU A 98 7.04 3.54 10.26
C LEU A 98 7.79 3.01 9.03
N THR A 99 9.12 3.11 9.06
CA THR A 99 10.00 2.65 7.98
C THR A 99 10.94 1.50 8.38
N GLY A 100 11.03 1.19 9.68
CA GLY A 100 11.88 0.12 10.22
C GLY A 100 11.39 -1.28 9.84
N ASN A 101 12.31 -2.25 9.77
CA ASN A 101 12.02 -3.62 9.33
C ASN A 101 12.05 -4.66 10.46
N ALA A 102 12.24 -4.24 11.72
CA ALA A 102 12.18 -5.18 12.84
C ALA A 102 10.76 -5.71 13.02
N LEU A 103 10.62 -6.91 13.59
CA LEU A 103 9.29 -7.49 13.86
C LEU A 103 8.45 -6.58 14.78
N ALA A 104 9.08 -5.90 15.73
CA ALA A 104 8.42 -4.92 16.58
C ALA A 104 7.87 -3.73 15.77
N ASP A 105 8.59 -3.28 14.74
CA ASP A 105 8.15 -2.17 13.89
C ASP A 105 6.90 -2.54 13.09
N LEU A 106 6.88 -3.76 12.53
CA LEU A 106 5.73 -4.29 11.82
C LEU A 106 4.50 -4.39 12.73
N ARG A 107 4.68 -4.90 13.96
CA ARG A 107 3.60 -4.98 14.96
C ARG A 107 3.07 -3.60 15.34
N HIS A 108 3.93 -2.59 15.47
CA HIS A 108 3.48 -1.22 15.73
C HIS A 108 2.68 -0.64 14.56
N CYS A 109 3.11 -0.86 13.31
CA CYS A 109 2.36 -0.42 12.13
C CYS A 109 0.98 -1.11 12.05
N GLN A 110 0.92 -2.42 12.33
CA GLN A 110 -0.33 -3.19 12.33
C GLN A 110 -1.32 -2.69 13.39
N LYS A 111 -0.86 -2.47 14.63
CA LYS A 111 -1.69 -1.89 15.70
C LYS A 111 -2.18 -0.49 15.37
N LEU A 112 -1.32 0.34 14.77
CA LEU A 112 -1.71 1.67 14.33
C LEU A 112 -2.77 1.62 13.22
N ALA A 113 -2.63 0.69 12.27
CA ALA A 113 -3.62 0.47 11.22
C ALA A 113 -4.97 -0.01 11.78
N GLU A 114 -4.95 -0.94 12.72
CA GLU A 114 -6.14 -1.43 13.41
C GLU A 114 -6.87 -0.27 14.13
N HIS A 115 -6.12 0.53 14.89
CA HIS A 115 -6.67 1.66 15.62
C HIS A 115 -7.24 2.74 14.68
N ALA A 116 -6.52 3.08 13.61
CA ALA A 116 -7.00 4.03 12.62
C ALA A 116 -8.29 3.56 11.92
N ARG A 117 -8.35 2.27 11.55
CA ARG A 117 -9.56 1.65 10.99
C ARG A 117 -10.72 1.72 11.98
N ALA A 118 -10.50 1.40 13.25
CA ALA A 118 -11.52 1.48 14.30
C ALA A 118 -12.05 2.90 14.54
N LEU A 119 -11.22 3.93 14.29
CA LEU A 119 -11.62 5.35 14.33
C LEU A 119 -12.34 5.82 13.04
N GLY A 120 -12.56 4.93 12.06
CA GLY A 120 -13.31 5.22 10.83
C GLY A 120 -12.47 5.78 9.68
N PHE A 121 -11.14 5.83 9.80
CA PHE A 121 -10.28 6.17 8.66
C PHE A 121 -10.40 5.11 7.56
N GLN A 122 -10.46 5.57 6.31
CA GLN A 122 -10.59 4.72 5.12
C GLN A 122 -9.24 4.41 4.46
N ALA A 123 -8.25 5.24 4.72
CA ALA A 123 -6.90 5.04 4.23
C ALA A 123 -5.84 5.66 5.14
N LEU A 124 -4.61 5.19 4.97
CA LEU A 124 -3.41 5.75 5.58
C LEU A 124 -2.50 6.30 4.49
N LEU A 125 -2.08 7.57 4.61
CA LEU A 125 -0.95 8.09 3.86
C LEU A 125 0.31 7.94 4.72
N VAL A 126 1.27 7.14 4.27
CA VAL A 126 2.41 6.69 5.07
C VAL A 126 3.74 6.93 4.36
N PRO A 127 4.85 7.12 5.09
CA PRO A 127 6.17 7.11 4.45
C PRO A 127 6.46 5.72 3.87
N SER A 128 7.11 5.65 2.71
CA SER A 128 7.56 4.37 2.15
C SER A 128 8.71 3.81 2.97
N ALA A 129 8.61 2.53 3.30
CA ALA A 129 9.68 1.77 3.93
C ALA A 129 10.64 1.14 2.91
N ALA A 130 10.36 1.29 1.61
CA ALA A 130 11.18 0.78 0.51
C ALA A 130 12.07 1.87 -0.12
N LEU A 131 11.60 3.11 -0.18
CA LEU A 131 12.36 4.21 -0.77
C LEU A 131 12.19 5.50 0.04
N LYS A 132 13.31 6.01 0.59
CA LYS A 132 13.32 7.24 1.39
C LYS A 132 12.77 8.42 0.58
N GLY A 133 11.87 9.18 1.19
CA GLY A 133 11.23 10.35 0.56
C GLY A 133 9.95 10.03 -0.21
N GLU A 134 9.70 8.76 -0.54
CA GLU A 134 8.44 8.32 -1.14
C GLU A 134 7.36 8.07 -0.10
N LYS A 135 6.13 7.97 -0.60
CA LYS A 135 4.93 7.76 0.22
C LYS A 135 4.04 6.70 -0.43
N ASN A 136 3.29 6.01 0.43
CA ASN A 136 2.30 5.03 0.03
C ASN A 136 0.93 5.45 0.54
N LEU A 137 -0.10 5.15 -0.25
CA LEU A 137 -1.49 5.22 0.20
C LEU A 137 -1.99 3.80 0.40
N ILE A 138 -2.41 3.50 1.63
CA ILE A 138 -2.93 2.20 2.04
C ILE A 138 -4.43 2.34 2.21
N ILE A 139 -5.21 1.65 1.37
CA ILE A 139 -6.67 1.82 1.31
C ILE A 139 -7.33 0.59 1.93
N TYR A 140 -8.16 0.77 2.96
CA TYR A 140 -8.96 -0.31 3.52
C TYR A 140 -10.08 -0.72 2.56
N ILE A 141 -10.33 -2.03 2.44
CA ILE A 141 -11.35 -2.54 1.51
C ILE A 141 -12.70 -2.82 2.18
N ASP A 142 -12.76 -2.77 3.50
CA ASP A 142 -13.94 -2.96 4.36
C ASP A 142 -14.51 -1.62 4.85
N GLY A 143 -14.16 -0.56 4.14
CA GLY A 143 -14.57 0.80 4.41
C GLY A 143 -16.04 1.12 4.10
N ILE A 144 -16.48 2.33 4.44
CA ILE A 144 -17.82 2.82 4.11
C ILE A 144 -17.85 3.16 2.61
N ALA A 145 -18.76 2.53 1.86
CA ALA A 145 -18.80 2.67 0.40
C ALA A 145 -18.91 4.12 -0.10
N GLY A 146 -19.65 5.00 0.60
CA GLY A 146 -19.78 6.42 0.22
C GLY A 146 -18.52 7.28 0.42
N ASN A 147 -17.48 6.70 1.01
CA ASN A 147 -16.25 7.39 1.39
C ASN A 147 -15.03 6.98 0.56
N LEU A 148 -15.22 6.08 -0.41
CA LEU A 148 -14.17 5.56 -1.28
C LEU A 148 -14.74 5.39 -2.70
N ASP A 149 -14.21 6.15 -3.65
CA ASP A 149 -14.29 5.84 -5.08
C ASP A 149 -12.92 5.38 -5.56
N LEU A 150 -12.90 4.26 -6.28
CA LEU A 150 -11.69 3.61 -6.73
C LEU A 150 -11.90 3.07 -8.14
N GLN A 151 -11.16 3.63 -9.10
CA GLN A 151 -11.28 3.29 -10.51
C GLN A 151 -9.95 2.80 -11.05
N VAL A 152 -9.99 1.96 -12.08
CA VAL A 152 -8.79 1.56 -12.81
C VAL A 152 -8.28 2.76 -13.60
N GLY A 153 -7.02 3.12 -13.38
CA GLY A 153 -6.36 4.19 -14.13
C GLY A 153 -6.02 3.77 -15.56
N LYS A 154 -5.57 4.74 -16.35
CA LYS A 154 -5.32 4.54 -17.79
C LYS A 154 -4.00 3.82 -18.08
N THR A 155 -3.11 3.75 -17.10
CA THR A 155 -1.74 3.28 -17.32
C THR A 155 -1.58 1.83 -16.88
N ARG A 156 -1.04 1.00 -17.78
CA ARG A 156 -0.52 -0.34 -17.49
C ARG A 156 0.83 -0.49 -18.18
N ILE A 157 1.86 -0.71 -17.39
CA ILE A 157 3.24 -0.89 -17.84
C ILE A 157 3.65 -2.32 -17.48
N PRO A 158 3.91 -3.16 -18.47
CA PRO A 158 4.53 -4.44 -18.23
C PRO A 158 5.88 -4.35 -17.54
N LEU A 159 6.09 -5.19 -16.53
CA LEU A 159 7.38 -5.40 -15.90
C LEU A 159 7.92 -6.77 -16.27
N ASN A 160 9.10 -6.78 -16.89
CA ASN A 160 9.88 -7.98 -17.23
C ASN A 160 9.23 -8.89 -18.28
N TYR A 161 8.76 -8.32 -19.39
CA TYR A 161 8.30 -9.09 -20.55
C TYR A 161 9.42 -9.61 -21.48
N LYS A 162 10.69 -9.55 -21.05
CA LYS A 162 11.81 -10.03 -21.86
C LYS A 162 12.71 -10.96 -21.06
N THR A 163 12.63 -12.25 -21.36
CA THR A 163 13.78 -13.17 -21.36
C THR A 163 14.65 -12.90 -22.58
#